data_AF-A0A258BLZ3-F1
#
_entry.id   AF-A0A258BLZ3-F1
#
_cell.length_a   1.000
_cell.length_b   1.000
_cell.length_c   1.000
_cell.angle_alpha   90.00
_cell.angle_beta   90.00
_cell.angle_gamma   90.00
#
_symmetry.space_group_name_H-M   'P 1'
#
loop_
_entity.id
_entity.type
_entity.pdbx_description
1 polymer ?
#
loop_
_entity_poly.entity_id
_entity_poly.type
_entity_poly.pdbx_seq_one_letter_code
_entity_poly.pdbx_strand_id
1 'polypeptide(L)'
;MADPRIIDISLDQQSIIWRNADVEQERRIAIFDLLEENHFCPARDHADGYAGPYRVRLSTQEGRLVIAIHREDDSPLEAIILGLARFRRPIREYFAICDSYFQAIRNASPQQIETIDMARRGIHN
;
A
#
# COMPACT_ATOMS: atom_id res chain seq x y z
N MET A 1 -26.67 -2.60 7.43
CA MET A 1 -26.02 -1.43 8.05
C MET A 1 -24.74 -1.17 7.26
N ALA A 2 -24.34 0.09 7.06
CA ALA A 2 -23.09 0.37 6.37
C ALA A 2 -21.91 -0.17 7.19
N ASP A 3 -20.92 -0.77 6.52
CA ASP A 3 -19.67 -1.27 7.11
C ASP A 3 -18.49 -0.75 6.26
N PRO A 4 -18.18 0.57 6.33
CA PRO A 4 -17.24 1.22 5.43
C PRO A 4 -15.78 0.93 5.83
N ARG A 5 -15.33 -0.29 5.53
CA ARG A 5 -13.97 -0.77 5.81
C ARG A 5 -13.51 -1.82 4.80
N ILE A 6 -12.20 -1.98 4.69
CA ILE A 6 -11.52 -3.05 3.97
C ILE A 6 -11.40 -4.25 4.92
N ILE A 7 -11.75 -5.44 4.41
CA ILE A 7 -11.63 -6.72 5.12
C ILE A 7 -10.56 -7.64 4.56
N ASP A 8 -10.06 -7.34 3.36
CA ASP A 8 -9.04 -8.13 2.70
C ASP A 8 -8.23 -7.26 1.74
N ILE A 9 -6.91 -7.43 1.74
CA ILE A 9 -6.00 -6.79 0.79
C ILE A 9 -5.10 -7.86 0.19
N SER A 10 -5.14 -7.97 -1.13
CA SER A 10 -4.24 -8.83 -1.89
C SER A 10 -3.42 -8.03 -2.88
N LEU A 11 -2.19 -8.48 -3.10
CA LEU A 11 -1.28 -7.95 -4.11
C LEU A 11 -1.12 -8.99 -5.21
N ASP A 12 -1.25 -8.57 -6.47
CA ASP A 12 -0.89 -9.43 -7.59
C ASP A 12 0.62 -9.69 -7.58
N GLN A 13 1.01 -10.93 -7.29
CA GLN A 13 2.41 -11.31 -7.15
C GLN A 13 3.18 -11.26 -8.48
N GLN A 14 2.49 -11.26 -9.62
CA GLN A 14 3.13 -11.15 -10.92
C GLN A 14 3.61 -9.72 -11.20
N SER A 15 2.78 -8.73 -10.86
CA SER A 15 3.08 -7.32 -11.09
C SER A 15 3.68 -6.61 -9.87
N ILE A 16 3.44 -7.11 -8.66
CA ILE A 16 3.99 -6.60 -7.39
C ILE A 16 4.90 -7.68 -6.81
N ILE A 17 6.12 -7.74 -7.36
CA ILE A 17 7.08 -8.78 -7.05
C ILE A 17 7.53 -8.75 -5.58
N TRP A 18 7.81 -9.95 -5.09
CA TRP A 18 8.52 -10.19 -3.83
C TRP A 18 9.91 -9.57 -3.88
N ARG A 19 10.41 -9.04 -2.75
CA ARG A 19 11.75 -8.42 -2.68
C ARG A 19 12.74 -9.14 -1.76
N ASN A 20 12.67 -8.89 -0.47
CA ASN A 20 13.50 -9.55 0.53
C ASN A 20 12.68 -9.73 1.81
N ALA A 21 13.19 -10.53 2.75
CA ALA A 21 12.44 -10.89 3.96
C ALA A 21 12.00 -9.66 4.78
N ASP A 22 12.87 -8.64 4.89
CA ASP A 22 12.58 -7.42 5.64
C ASP A 22 11.45 -6.61 4.99
N VAL A 23 11.50 -6.44 3.66
CA VAL A 23 10.46 -5.72 2.89
C VAL A 23 9.12 -6.45 2.95
N GLU A 24 9.11 -7.79 2.92
CA GLU A 24 7.86 -8.53 3.07
C GLU A 24 7.32 -8.54 4.50
N GLN A 25 8.20 -8.44 5.50
CA GLN A 25 7.77 -8.24 6.88
C GLN A 25 7.08 -6.89 7.05
N GLU A 26 7.72 -5.81 6.59
CA GLU A 26 7.13 -4.46 6.59
C GLU A 26 5.81 -4.41 5.82
N ARG A 27 5.73 -5.09 4.67
CA ARG A 27 4.49 -5.22 3.89
C ARG A 27 3.38 -5.89 4.68
N ARG A 28 3.67 -6.99 5.38
CA ARG A 28 2.67 -7.72 6.17
C ARG A 28 2.18 -6.89 7.35
N ILE A 29 3.09 -6.18 8.03
CA ILE A 29 2.74 -5.25 9.11
C ILE A 29 1.83 -4.15 8.57
N ALA A 30 2.21 -3.50 7.47
CA ALA A 30 1.40 -2.43 6.86
C ALA A 30 0.00 -2.90 6.43
N ILE A 31 -0.13 -4.11 5.87
CA ILE A 31 -1.45 -4.68 5.52
C ILE A 31 -2.26 -4.97 6.78
N PHE A 32 -1.64 -5.56 7.81
CA PHE A 32 -2.30 -5.86 9.07
C PHE A 32 -2.85 -4.59 9.73
N ASP A 33 -2.00 -3.57 9.91
CA ASP A 33 -2.37 -2.30 10.52
C ASP A 33 -3.51 -1.63 9.73
N LEU A 34 -3.42 -1.66 8.40
CA LEU A 34 -4.46 -1.12 7.53
C LEU A 34 -5.79 -1.87 7.74
N LEU A 35 -5.79 -3.20 7.80
CA LEU A 35 -7.02 -3.98 8.00
C LEU A 35 -7.67 -3.74 9.38
N GLU A 36 -6.87 -3.51 10.43
CA GLU A 36 -7.38 -3.26 11.78
C GLU A 36 -7.97 -1.86 11.95
N GLU A 37 -7.34 -0.82 11.38
CA GLU A 37 -7.67 0.59 11.70
C GLU A 37 -8.31 1.39 10.56
N ASN A 38 -8.54 0.79 9.39
CA ASN A 38 -9.02 1.55 8.24
C ASN A 38 -10.48 2.02 8.37
N HIS A 39 -10.72 3.14 7.68
CA HIS A 39 -12.03 3.53 7.19
C HIS A 39 -11.96 3.62 5.66
N PHE A 40 -12.88 2.96 4.96
CA PHE A 40 -12.90 2.94 3.51
C PHE A 40 -14.31 3.11 2.96
N CYS A 41 -14.51 4.22 2.27
CA CYS A 41 -15.79 4.60 1.69
C CYS A 41 -15.53 5.19 0.29
N PRO A 42 -15.62 4.37 -0.78
CA PRO A 42 -15.56 4.88 -2.15
C PRO A 42 -16.60 5.98 -2.37
N ALA A 43 -16.22 7.05 -3.07
CA ALA A 43 -17.10 8.21 -3.25
C ALA A 43 -18.24 7.97 -4.27
N ARG A 44 -18.18 6.87 -5.03
CA ARG A 44 -19.22 6.50 -5.99
C ARG A 44 -20.35 5.79 -5.25
N ASP A 45 -21.55 6.33 -5.34
CA ASP A 45 -22.74 5.62 -4.88
C ASP A 45 -23.04 4.39 -5.77
N HIS A 46 -23.42 3.29 -5.13
CA HIS A 46 -23.87 2.08 -5.80
C HIS A 46 -25.39 1.99 -5.81
N ALA A 47 -25.97 1.59 -6.94
CA ALA A 47 -27.43 1.61 -7.16
C ALA A 47 -28.22 0.71 -6.18
N ASP A 48 -27.58 -0.34 -5.67
CA ASP A 48 -28.13 -1.26 -4.68
C ASP A 48 -27.83 -0.85 -3.23
N GLY A 49 -27.24 0.33 -3.03
CA GLY A 49 -26.93 0.89 -1.72
C GLY A 49 -25.81 0.15 -0.99
N TYR A 50 -24.97 -0.62 -1.69
CA TYR A 50 -23.87 -1.33 -1.06
C TYR A 50 -22.88 -0.34 -0.43
N ALA A 51 -22.53 -0.58 0.84
CA ALA A 51 -21.71 0.32 1.64
C ALA A 51 -20.69 -0.47 2.48
N GLY A 52 -20.08 -1.48 1.86
CA GLY A 52 -19.06 -2.33 2.44
C GLY A 52 -19.60 -3.51 3.27
N PRO A 53 -18.69 -4.35 3.81
CA PRO A 53 -17.23 -4.20 3.76
C PRO A 53 -16.61 -4.56 2.40
N TYR A 54 -15.37 -4.16 2.16
CA TYR A 54 -14.72 -4.25 0.84
C TYR A 54 -13.52 -5.18 0.84
N ARG A 55 -13.34 -5.92 -0.26
CA ARG A 55 -12.08 -6.61 -0.57
C ARG A 55 -11.32 -5.80 -1.62
N VAL A 56 -10.03 -5.54 -1.39
CA VAL A 56 -9.19 -4.74 -2.28
C VAL A 56 -8.10 -5.61 -2.89
N ARG A 57 -7.94 -5.52 -4.21
CA ARG A 57 -6.84 -6.15 -4.95
C ARG A 57 -6.00 -5.09 -5.63
N LEU A 58 -4.70 -5.10 -5.35
CA LEU A 58 -3.74 -4.15 -5.92
C LEU A 58 -2.87 -4.86 -6.96
N SER A 59 -2.72 -4.24 -8.13
CA SER A 59 -1.83 -4.73 -9.19
C SER A 59 -1.22 -3.56 -9.95
N THR A 60 -0.15 -3.82 -10.70
CA THR A 60 0.41 -2.82 -11.62
C THR A 60 0.35 -3.29 -13.06
N GLN A 61 -0.08 -2.40 -13.95
CA GLN A 61 -0.16 -2.68 -15.39
C GLN A 61 0.31 -1.45 -16.16
N GLU A 62 1.37 -1.62 -16.96
CA GLU A 62 1.89 -0.56 -17.86
C GLU A 62 2.15 0.78 -17.13
N GLY A 63 2.73 0.72 -15.92
CA GLY A 63 3.02 1.91 -15.12
C GLY A 63 1.79 2.57 -14.48
N ARG A 64 0.69 1.82 -14.35
CA ARG A 64 -0.54 2.22 -13.63
C ARG A 64 -0.75 1.30 -12.43
N LEU A 65 -1.19 1.85 -11.31
CA LEU A 65 -1.72 1.09 -10.18
C LEU A 65 -3.21 0.87 -10.42
N VAL A 66 -3.63 -0.40 -10.36
CA VAL A 66 -5.04 -0.78 -10.38
C VAL A 66 -5.46 -1.16 -8.97
N ILE A 67 -6.47 -0.47 -8.46
CA ILE A 67 -7.11 -0.74 -7.17
C ILE A 67 -8.48 -1.32 -7.49
N ALA A 68 -8.58 -2.64 -7.54
CA ALA A 68 -9.84 -3.33 -7.79
C ALA A 68 -10.58 -3.55 -6.48
N ILE A 69 -11.80 -3.03 -6.41
CA ILE A 69 -12.67 -3.07 -5.24
C ILE A 69 -13.73 -4.13 -5.50
N HIS A 70 -13.85 -5.08 -4.59
CA HIS A 70 -14.84 -6.15 -4.63
C HIS A 70 -15.69 -6.08 -3.36
N ARG A 71 -16.85 -6.72 -3.43
CA ARG A 71 -17.73 -6.92 -2.29
C ARG A 71 -17.17 -8.01 -1.38
N GLU A 72 -17.80 -8.18 -0.22
CA GLU A 72 -17.49 -9.25 0.73
C GLU A 72 -17.51 -10.65 0.10
N ASP A 73 -18.49 -10.89 -0.79
CA ASP A 73 -18.67 -12.15 -1.54
C ASP A 73 -17.73 -12.29 -2.75
N ASP A 74 -16.74 -11.39 -2.86
CA ASP A 74 -15.72 -11.35 -3.90
C ASP A 74 -16.26 -10.96 -5.30
N SER A 75 -17.52 -10.57 -5.42
CA SER A 75 -18.05 -10.01 -6.67
C SER A 75 -17.43 -8.64 -6.98
N PRO A 76 -17.09 -8.36 -8.25
CA PRO A 76 -16.46 -7.10 -8.64
C PRO A 76 -17.41 -5.93 -8.43
N LEU A 77 -16.92 -4.85 -7.80
CA LEU A 77 -17.69 -3.65 -7.53
C LEU A 77 -17.26 -2.50 -8.46
N GLU A 78 -15.99 -2.12 -8.41
CA GLU A 78 -15.38 -1.16 -9.34
C GLU A 78 -13.85 -1.26 -9.33
N ALA A 79 -13.18 -0.46 -10.16
CA ALA A 79 -11.73 -0.33 -10.13
C ALA A 79 -11.30 1.12 -10.30
N ILE A 80 -10.32 1.54 -9.50
CA ILE A 80 -9.66 2.84 -9.61
C ILE A 80 -8.30 2.62 -10.28
N ILE A 81 -8.03 3.36 -11.35
CA ILE A 81 -6.77 3.28 -12.10
C ILE A 81 -5.99 4.58 -11.90
N LEU A 82 -4.81 4.47 -11.30
CA LEU A 82 -3.93 5.59 -11.01
C LEU A 82 -2.64 5.49 -11.84
N GLY A 83 -2.39 6.47 -12.70
CA GLY A 83 -1.12 6.57 -13.42
C GLY A 83 0.04 6.88 -12.47
N LEU A 84 1.07 6.02 -12.46
CA LEU A 84 2.22 6.16 -11.56
C LEU A 84 3.32 7.10 -12.08
N ALA A 85 3.15 7.67 -13.29
CA ALA A 85 4.17 8.51 -13.93
C ALA A 85 4.64 9.67 -13.02
N ARG A 86 3.71 10.35 -12.34
CA ARG A 86 4.02 11.47 -11.42
C ARG A 86 4.69 11.02 -10.11
N PHE A 87 4.57 9.74 -9.77
CA PHE A 87 5.12 9.17 -8.54
C PHE A 87 6.48 8.49 -8.75
N ARG A 88 6.96 8.37 -10.00
CA ARG A 88 8.24 7.70 -10.31
C ARG A 88 9.41 8.21 -9.48
N ARG A 89 9.54 9.53 -9.34
CA ARG A 89 10.64 10.15 -8.59
C ARG A 89 10.50 9.90 -7.07
N PRO A 90 9.39 10.26 -6.41
CA PRO A 90 9.19 9.95 -4.99
C PRO A 90 9.35 8.47 -4.64
N ILE A 91 8.80 7.56 -5.45
CA ILE A 91 8.92 6.11 -5.24
C ILE A 91 10.40 5.68 -5.28
N ARG A 92 11.15 6.16 -6.27
CA ARG A 92 12.59 5.84 -6.39
C ARG A 92 13.39 6.41 -5.22
N GLU A 93 13.13 7.65 -4.81
CA GLU A 93 13.81 8.29 -3.69
C GLU A 93 13.50 7.57 -2.37
N TYR A 94 12.24 7.17 -2.15
CA TYR A 94 11.83 6.36 -1.01
C TYR A 94 12.60 5.02 -0.95
N PHE A 95 12.70 4.31 -2.08
CA PHE A 95 13.47 3.07 -2.13
C PHE A 95 14.96 3.27 -1.82
N ALA A 96 15.59 4.33 -2.34
CA ALA A 96 17.00 4.61 -2.04
C ALA A 96 17.24 4.89 -0.55
N ILE A 97 16.29 5.55 0.13
CA ILE A 97 16.37 5.78 1.58
C ILE A 97 16.16 4.48 2.35
N CYS A 98 15.20 3.64 1.97
CA CYS A 98 15.01 2.33 2.59
C CYS A 98 16.27 1.45 2.47
N ASP A 99 16.89 1.40 1.28
CA ASP A 99 18.14 0.65 1.08
C ASP A 99 19.26 1.20 1.97
N SER A 100 19.37 2.53 2.09
CA SER A 100 20.34 3.17 3.00
C SER A 100 20.06 2.83 4.47
N TYR A 101 18.79 2.81 4.88
CA TYR A 101 18.35 2.43 6.22
C TYR A 101 18.75 0.99 6.55
N PHE A 102 18.46 0.03 5.66
CA PHE A 102 18.80 -1.38 5.86
C PHE A 102 20.32 -1.63 5.88
N GLN A 103 21.10 -0.88 5.09
CA GLN A 103 22.57 -0.93 5.16
C GLN A 103 23.11 -0.34 6.46
N ALA A 104 22.55 0.78 6.90
CA ALA A 104 22.98 1.49 8.10
C ALA A 104 22.63 0.73 9.39
N ILE A 105 21.47 0.06 9.47
CA ILE A 105 21.01 -0.62 10.68
C ILE A 105 22.03 -1.61 11.26
N ARG A 106 22.88 -2.21 10.42
CA ARG A 106 23.86 -3.21 10.87
C ARG A 106 25.09 -2.58 11.56
N ASN A 107 25.48 -1.36 11.19
CA ASN A 107 26.79 -0.78 11.53
C ASN A 107 26.77 0.72 11.93
N ALA A 108 25.64 1.40 11.82
CA ALA A 108 25.54 2.84 12.06
C ALA A 108 25.22 3.19 13.51
N SER A 109 25.60 4.40 13.94
CA SER A 109 25.24 4.91 15.26
C SER A 109 23.73 5.22 15.35
N PRO A 110 23.13 5.23 16.55
CA PRO A 110 21.72 5.61 16.72
C PRO A 110 21.36 6.95 16.08
N GLN A 111 22.26 7.94 16.19
CA GLN A 111 22.08 9.27 15.60
C GLN A 111 22.03 9.24 14.06
N GLN A 112 22.81 8.37 13.43
CA GLN A 112 22.78 8.18 11.97
C GLN A 112 21.48 7.50 11.55
N ILE A 113 21.02 6.49 12.29
CA ILE A 113 19.74 5.81 12.02
C ILE A 113 18.58 6.80 12.12
N GLU A 114 18.55 7.64 13.16
CA GLU A 114 17.54 8.69 13.34
C GLU A 114 17.55 9.70 12.18
N THR A 115 18.73 10.12 11.72
CA THR A 115 18.86 11.03 10.58
C THR A 115 18.26 10.43 9.30
N ILE A 116 18.49 9.13 9.05
CA ILE A 116 17.93 8.42 7.89
C ILE A 116 16.41 8.29 8.03
N ASP A 117 15.89 7.99 9.22
CA ASP A 117 14.45 7.87 9.44
C ASP A 117 13.74 9.22 9.30
N MET A 118 14.33 10.32 9.74
CA MET A 118 13.81 11.67 9.47
C MET A 118 13.71 11.96 7.97
N ALA A 119 14.74 11.61 7.20
CA ALA A 119 14.74 11.78 5.75
C ALA A 119 13.67 10.90 5.07
N ARG A 120 13.48 9.66 5.54
CA ARG A 120 12.42 8.76 5.08
C ARG A 120 11.04 9.38 5.31
N ARG A 121 10.77 9.86 6.52
CA ARG A 121 9.48 10.49 6.87
C ARG A 121 9.20 11.72 6.02
N GLY A 122 10.21 12.52 5.66
CA GLY A 122 10.05 13.70 4.80
C GLY A 122 9.64 13.39 3.35
N ILE A 123 9.81 12.16 2.87
CA ILE A 123 9.32 11.71 1.56
C ILE A 123 7.98 10.97 1.69
N HIS A 124 7.79 10.26 2.79
CA HIS A 124 6.65 9.38 3.00
C HIS A 124 5.39 10.10 3.50
N ASN A 125 5.55 11.03 4.46
CA ASN A 125 4.45 11.76 5.09
C ASN A 125 4.14 13.06 4.33
#